data_AF-A0A2H2Z3Y1-F1
#
_entry.id   AF-A0A2H2Z3Y1-F1
#
_cell.length_a   1.000
_cell.length_b   1.000
_cell.length_c   1.000
_cell.angle_alpha   90.00
_cell.angle_beta   90.00
_cell.angle_gamma   90.00
#
_symmetry.space_group_name_H-M   'P 1'
#
loop_
_entity.id
_entity.type
_entity.pdbx_description
1 polymer ?
#
loop_
_entity_poly.entity_id
_entity_poly.type
_entity_poly.pdbx_seq_one_letter_code
_entity_poly.pdbx_strand_id
1 'polypeptide(L)'
;MTQPDEDAIFSALTDIKNGTSQRKAAQRWGVSRTTLQKRLKGSQPRCEAYESLQRLSKEQELLLAQWVQVQDQLGLPPTHDQIKEFAARVVRAGGDSQPLGKRWVDGFLRRHPEARTAKGKTTDTRC
;
A
#
# COMPACT_ATOMS: atom_id res chain seq x y z
N MET A 1 -5.41 17.95 -3.66
CA MET A 1 -5.70 17.47 -2.30
C MET A 1 -4.62 16.48 -1.93
N THR A 2 -3.56 16.95 -1.29
CA THR A 2 -2.43 16.16 -0.79
C THR A 2 -2.93 15.19 0.27
N GLN A 3 -2.56 13.90 0.20
CA GLN A 3 -2.84 12.98 1.30
C GLN A 3 -2.14 13.54 2.55
N PRO A 4 -2.83 13.70 3.69
CA PRO A 4 -2.16 14.10 4.92
C PRO A 4 -1.21 12.96 5.32
N ASP A 5 0.07 13.28 5.50
CA ASP A 5 1.08 12.34 5.97
C ASP A 5 0.63 11.76 7.32
N GLU A 6 0.59 10.42 7.43
CA GLU A 6 0.09 9.73 8.62
C GLU A 6 0.89 10.11 9.88
N ASP A 7 2.17 10.43 9.72
CA ASP A 7 3.04 10.92 10.78
C ASP A 7 2.58 12.26 11.36
N ALA A 8 2.11 13.18 10.51
CA ALA A 8 1.56 14.47 10.93
C ALA A 8 0.24 14.29 11.70
N ILE A 9 -0.58 13.30 11.31
CA ILE A 9 -1.80 12.93 12.03
C ILE A 9 -1.44 12.37 13.41
N PHE A 10 -0.44 11.50 13.50
CA PHE A 10 0.01 10.91 14.77
C PHE A 10 0.52 11.98 15.73
N SER A 11 1.41 12.86 15.27
CA SER A 11 1.93 13.99 16.06
C SER A 11 0.84 14.97 16.50
N ALA A 12 -0.17 15.20 15.66
CA ALA A 12 -1.31 16.03 16.04
C ALA A 12 -2.17 15.36 17.13
N LEU A 13 -2.32 14.04 17.11
CA LEU A 13 -3.08 13.30 18.12
C LEU A 13 -2.35 13.24 19.47
N THR A 14 -1.02 13.08 19.48
CA THR A 14 -0.22 13.14 20.71
C THR A 14 -0.29 14.53 21.34
N ASP A 15 -0.19 15.59 20.55
CA ASP A 15 -0.38 16.97 21.02
C ASP A 15 -1.76 17.19 21.65
N ILE A 16 -2.83 16.60 21.09
CA ILE A 16 -4.19 16.69 21.66
C ILE A 16 -4.26 15.95 23.00
N LYS A 17 -3.64 14.77 23.11
CA LYS A 17 -3.56 14.03 24.37
C LYS A 17 -2.76 14.79 25.44
N ASN A 18 -1.75 15.55 25.03
CA ASN A 18 -0.95 16.41 25.89
C ASN A 18 -1.67 17.73 26.28
N GLY A 19 -2.95 17.90 25.92
CA GLY A 19 -3.78 19.01 26.36
C GLY A 19 -3.89 20.18 25.38
N THR A 20 -3.32 20.08 24.17
CA THR A 20 -3.56 21.10 23.15
C THR A 20 -4.94 20.93 22.50
N SER A 21 -5.55 22.06 22.12
CA SER A 21 -6.86 22.01 21.46
C SER A 21 -6.75 21.45 20.04
N GLN A 22 -7.78 20.70 19.61
CA GLN A 22 -7.83 20.12 18.25
C GLN A 22 -7.59 21.15 17.14
N ARG A 23 -8.02 22.41 17.35
CA ARG A 23 -7.82 23.50 16.38
C ARG A 23 -6.35 23.90 16.28
N LYS A 24 -5.66 23.98 17.42
CA LYS A 24 -4.24 24.34 17.49
C LYS A 24 -3.36 23.23 16.91
N ALA A 25 -3.66 21.97 17.22
CA ALA A 25 -2.98 20.81 16.65
C ALA A 25 -3.19 20.71 15.12
N ALA A 26 -4.43 20.90 14.64
CA ALA A 26 -4.74 20.93 13.21
C ALA A 26 -3.94 21.99 12.45
N GLN A 27 -3.86 23.21 12.99
CA GLN A 27 -3.11 24.31 12.38
C GLN A 27 -1.59 24.06 12.42
N ARG A 28 -1.07 23.54 13.54
CA ARG A 28 0.36 23.27 13.73
C ARG A 28 0.88 22.22 12.74
N TRP A 29 0.12 21.17 12.51
CA TRP A 29 0.53 20.02 11.69
C TRP A 29 -0.06 20.04 10.27
N GLY A 30 -0.81 21.08 9.91
CA GLY A 30 -1.44 21.18 8.58
C GLY A 30 -2.51 20.12 8.30
N VAL A 31 -3.02 19.44 9.34
CA VAL A 31 -4.02 18.37 9.22
C VAL A 31 -5.42 18.94 9.38
N SER A 32 -6.37 18.48 8.56
CA SER A 32 -7.76 18.93 8.69
C SER A 32 -8.35 18.51 10.04
N ARG A 33 -9.12 19.41 10.66
CA ARG A 33 -9.81 19.12 11.94
C ARG A 33 -10.76 17.92 11.81
N THR A 34 -11.42 17.75 10.67
CA THR A 34 -12.33 16.62 10.43
C THR A 34 -11.58 15.29 10.40
N THR A 35 -10.35 15.26 9.89
CA THR A 35 -9.46 14.09 9.96
C THR A 35 -9.12 13.74 11.41
N LEU A 36 -8.69 14.72 12.23
CA LEU A 36 -8.36 14.49 13.64
C LEU A 36 -9.58 14.03 14.45
N GLN A 37 -10.75 14.62 14.20
CA GLN A 37 -12.00 14.22 14.84
C GLN A 37 -12.41 12.79 14.49
N LYS A 38 -12.27 12.38 13.22
CA LYS A 38 -12.52 11.00 12.79
C LYS A 38 -11.56 10.02 13.48
N ARG A 39 -10.28 10.37 13.60
CA ARG A 39 -9.27 9.54 14.28
C ARG A 39 -9.54 9.40 15.78
N LEU A 40 -9.93 10.49 16.45
CA LEU A 40 -10.37 10.46 17.85
C LEU A 40 -11.60 9.58 18.09
N LYS A 41 -12.50 9.49 17.10
CA LYS A 41 -13.65 8.58 17.13
C LYS A 41 -13.32 7.12 16.80
N GLY A 42 -12.04 6.79 16.57
CA GLY A 42 -11.60 5.43 16.29
C GLY A 42 -11.57 5.04 14.81
N SER A 43 -11.69 6.00 13.88
CA SER A 43 -11.49 5.69 12.46
C SER A 43 -10.04 5.29 12.20
N GLN A 44 -9.84 4.10 11.64
CA GLN A 44 -8.53 3.65 11.18
C GLN A 44 -8.06 4.40 9.92
N PRO A 45 -6.75 4.43 9.64
CA PRO A 45 -6.25 4.89 8.34
C PRO A 45 -6.88 4.09 7.21
N ARG A 46 -7.08 4.74 6.07
CA ARG A 46 -7.70 4.10 4.90
C ARG A 46 -6.99 2.80 4.53
N CYS A 47 -5.67 2.77 4.56
CA CYS A 47 -4.89 1.59 4.19
C CYS A 47 -5.22 0.36 5.06
N GLU A 48 -5.35 0.53 6.38
CA GLU A 48 -5.76 -0.53 7.31
C GLU A 48 -7.25 -0.87 7.15
N ALA A 49 -8.11 0.13 6.96
CA ALA A 49 -9.54 -0.11 6.75
C ALA A 49 -9.83 -0.90 5.45
N TYR A 50 -8.97 -0.77 4.44
CA TYR A 50 -9.04 -1.56 3.20
C TYR A 50 -8.25 -2.87 3.27
N GLU A 51 -7.51 -3.14 4.34
CA GLU A 51 -6.72 -4.38 4.52
C GLU A 51 -7.63 -5.61 4.55
N SER A 52 -8.75 -5.54 5.28
CA SER A 52 -9.74 -6.62 5.37
C SER A 52 -10.48 -6.92 4.06
N LEU A 53 -10.39 -6.01 3.09
CA LEU A 53 -11.01 -6.16 1.76
C LEU A 53 -10.02 -6.70 0.72
N GLN A 54 -8.76 -6.90 1.09
CA GLN A 54 -7.74 -7.47 0.20
C GLN A 54 -7.83 -8.99 0.22
N ARG A 55 -7.67 -9.59 -0.96
CA ARG A 55 -7.67 -11.05 -1.12
C ARG A 55 -6.36 -11.72 -0.71
N LEU A 56 -5.29 -10.94 -0.61
CA LEU A 56 -4.00 -11.35 -0.09
C LEU A 56 -3.75 -10.62 1.23
N SER A 57 -3.17 -11.33 2.19
CA SER A 57 -2.76 -10.69 3.44
C SER A 57 -1.60 -9.72 3.19
N LYS A 58 -1.42 -8.75 4.08
CA LYS A 58 -0.30 -7.81 4.02
C LYS A 58 1.05 -8.52 3.98
N GLU A 59 1.20 -9.60 4.73
CA GLU A 59 2.43 -10.42 4.72
C GLU A 59 2.67 -11.08 3.37
N GLN A 60 1.62 -11.60 2.72
CA GLN A 60 1.73 -12.17 1.39
C GLN A 60 2.08 -11.11 0.33
N GLU A 61 1.49 -9.92 0.41
CA GLU A 61 1.84 -8.81 -0.49
C GLU A 61 3.29 -8.32 -0.26
N LEU A 62 3.76 -8.28 0.99
CA LEU A 62 5.14 -7.94 1.32
C LEU A 62 6.14 -8.96 0.76
N LEU A 63 5.86 -10.26 0.90
CA LEU A 63 6.69 -11.32 0.32
C LEU A 63 6.71 -11.24 -1.21
N LEU A 64 5.57 -10.93 -1.83
CA LEU A 64 5.50 -10.71 -3.28
C LEU A 64 6.33 -9.49 -3.70
N ALA A 65 6.28 -8.39 -2.94
CA ALA A 65 7.08 -7.21 -3.21
C ALA A 65 8.59 -7.50 -3.10
N GLN A 66 9.01 -8.22 -2.06
CA GLN A 66 10.39 -8.68 -1.91
C GLN A 66 10.82 -9.59 -3.07
N TRP A 67 9.96 -10.52 -3.50
CA TRP A 67 10.23 -11.35 -4.66
C TRP A 67 10.46 -10.50 -5.92
N VAL A 68 9.61 -9.50 -6.18
CA VAL A 68 9.80 -8.56 -7.31
C VAL A 68 11.14 -7.83 -7.21
N GLN A 69 11.54 -7.37 -6.03
CA GLN A 69 12.81 -6.70 -5.81
C GLN A 69 14.01 -7.61 -6.06
N VAL A 70 13.97 -8.86 -5.59
CA VAL A 70 15.03 -9.83 -5.83
C VAL A 70 15.17 -10.11 -7.32
N GLN A 71 14.06 -10.26 -8.04
CA GLN A 71 14.07 -10.45 -9.49
C GLN A 71 14.67 -9.23 -10.24
N ASP A 72 14.37 -8.01 -9.79
CA ASP A 72 14.97 -6.78 -10.35
C ASP A 72 16.49 -6.71 -10.08
N GLN A 73 16.93 -7.05 -8.87
CA GLN A 73 18.36 -7.14 -8.54
C GLN A 73 19.11 -8.19 -9.35
N LEU A 74 18.43 -9.26 -9.75
CA LEU A 74 18.95 -10.29 -10.66
C LEU A 74 18.94 -9.86 -12.13
N GLY A 75 18.44 -8.66 -12.44
CA GLY A 75 18.36 -8.12 -13.80
C GLY A 75 17.22 -8.70 -14.63
N LEU A 76 16.28 -9.42 -14.00
CA LEU A 76 15.13 -10.06 -14.63
C LEU A 76 13.83 -9.49 -14.04
N PRO A 77 13.51 -8.21 -14.32
CA PRO A 77 12.33 -7.57 -13.76
C PRO A 77 11.05 -8.34 -14.18
N PRO A 78 10.23 -8.81 -13.23
CA PRO A 78 9.06 -9.62 -13.55
C PRO A 78 7.99 -8.75 -14.20
N THR A 79 7.36 -9.28 -15.24
CA THR A 79 6.26 -8.62 -15.95
C THR A 79 5.00 -8.56 -15.08
N HIS A 80 4.08 -7.64 -15.41
CA HIS A 80 2.80 -7.54 -14.71
C HIS A 80 2.01 -8.86 -14.72
N ASP A 81 2.07 -9.62 -15.81
CA ASP A 81 1.38 -10.91 -15.94
C ASP A 81 2.02 -11.97 -15.03
N GLN A 82 3.35 -12.02 -14.93
CA GLN A 82 4.06 -12.91 -14.01
C GLN A 82 3.75 -12.58 -12.54
N ILE A 83 3.70 -11.30 -12.18
CA ILE A 83 3.30 -10.84 -10.84
C ILE A 83 1.87 -11.31 -10.53
N LYS A 84 0.96 -11.15 -11.49
CA LYS A 84 -0.44 -11.57 -11.35
C LYS A 84 -0.57 -13.08 -11.23
N GLU A 85 0.18 -13.85 -12.01
CA GLU A 85 0.17 -15.30 -11.98
C GLU A 85 0.69 -15.82 -10.64
N PHE A 86 1.80 -15.26 -10.16
CA PHE A 86 2.37 -15.63 -8.87
C PHE A 86 1.40 -15.32 -7.73
N ALA A 87 0.82 -14.11 -7.73
CA ALA A 87 -0.22 -13.73 -6.78
C ALA A 87 -1.42 -14.68 -6.83
N ALA A 88 -1.87 -15.09 -8.03
CA ALA A 88 -2.97 -16.04 -8.18
C ALA A 88 -2.63 -17.43 -7.62
N ARG A 89 -1.37 -17.88 -7.74
CA ARG A 89 -0.91 -19.14 -7.12
C ARG A 89 -0.95 -19.07 -5.60
N VAL A 90 -0.52 -17.94 -5.01
CA VAL A 90 -0.58 -17.72 -3.55
C VAL A 90 -2.02 -17.74 -3.05
N VAL A 91 -2.93 -17.04 -3.75
CA VAL A 91 -4.37 -17.04 -3.42
C VAL A 91 -4.97 -18.45 -3.51
N ARG A 92 -4.61 -19.21 -4.55
CA ARG A 92 -5.06 -20.60 -4.71
C ARG A 92 -4.55 -21.51 -3.60
N ALA A 93 -3.32 -21.32 -3.15
CA ALA A 93 -2.77 -22.05 -2.00
C ALA A 93 -3.51 -21.72 -0.69
N GLY A 94 -4.07 -20.52 -0.57
CA GLY A 94 -4.93 -20.11 0.54
C GLY A 94 -6.37 -20.63 0.50
N GLY A 95 -6.74 -21.44 -0.51
CA GLY A 95 -8.09 -22.02 -0.66
C GLY A 95 -9.03 -21.21 -1.57
N ASP A 96 -8.57 -20.08 -2.10
CA ASP A 96 -9.36 -19.19 -2.95
C ASP A 96 -9.05 -19.45 -4.43
N SER A 97 -10.03 -19.94 -5.20
CA SER A 97 -9.84 -20.25 -6.62
C SER A 97 -10.25 -19.13 -7.57
N GLN A 98 -10.78 -18.02 -7.07
CA GLN A 98 -11.25 -16.93 -7.93
C GLN A 98 -10.08 -16.14 -8.55
N PRO A 99 -10.16 -15.75 -9.84
CA PRO A 99 -9.12 -15.00 -10.52
C PRO A 99 -8.94 -13.59 -9.93
N LEU A 100 -7.70 -13.10 -9.94
CA LEU A 100 -7.39 -11.72 -9.55
C LEU A 100 -7.90 -10.73 -10.60
N GLY A 101 -8.45 -9.61 -10.12
CA GLY A 101 -8.99 -8.55 -10.97
C GLY A 101 -7.94 -7.95 -11.93
N LYS A 102 -8.40 -7.42 -13.07
CA LYS A 102 -7.51 -6.88 -14.13
C LYS A 102 -6.60 -5.74 -13.64
N ARG A 103 -7.07 -4.92 -12.70
CA ARG A 103 -6.34 -3.77 -12.13
C ARG A 103 -5.62 -4.09 -10.81
N TRP A 104 -5.57 -5.36 -10.43
CA TRP A 104 -4.98 -5.74 -9.15
C TRP A 104 -3.49 -5.40 -9.07
N VAL A 105 -2.73 -5.66 -10.14
CA VAL A 105 -1.29 -5.33 -10.23
C VAL A 105 -1.05 -3.82 -10.11
N ASP A 106 -1.85 -2.99 -10.77
CA ASP A 106 -1.76 -1.53 -10.63
C ASP A 106 -2.00 -1.06 -9.19
N GLY A 107 -2.95 -1.71 -8.50
CA GLY A 107 -3.24 -1.48 -7.09
C GLY A 107 -2.09 -1.94 -6.18
N PHE A 108 -1.50 -3.09 -6.47
CA PHE A 108 -0.32 -3.62 -5.78
C PHE A 108 0.88 -2.67 -5.91
N LEU A 109 1.24 -2.26 -7.13
CA LEU A 109 2.37 -1.34 -7.36
C LEU A 109 2.15 0.07 -6.80
N ARG A 110 0.88 0.48 -6.58
CA ARG A 110 0.57 1.73 -5.89
C ARG A 110 0.73 1.62 -4.37
N ARG A 111 0.54 0.42 -3.81
CA ARG A 111 0.73 0.14 -2.38
C ARG A 111 2.19 -0.14 -2.04
N HIS A 112 2.91 -0.77 -2.97
CA HIS A 112 4.32 -1.13 -2.87
C HIS A 112 5.14 -0.39 -3.93
N PRO A 113 5.39 0.93 -3.75
CA PRO A 113 6.25 1.68 -4.67
C PRO A 113 7.68 1.11 -4.76
N GLU A 114 8.13 0.39 -3.75
CA GLU A 114 9.42 -0.31 -3.72
C GLU A 114 9.48 -1.53 -4.65
N ALA A 115 8.32 -2.07 -5.05
CA ALA A 115 8.19 -3.11 -6.07
C ALA A 115 7.93 -2.52 -7.47
N ARG A 116 7.79 -1.18 -7.57
CA ARG A 116 7.69 -0.50 -8.86
C ARG A 116 9.07 -0.48 -9.48
N THR A 117 9.36 -1.56 -10.20
CA THR A 117 10.54 -1.75 -11.02
C THR A 117 10.76 -0.48 -11.86
N ALA A 118 11.98 0.05 -11.84
CA ALA A 118 12.34 1.22 -12.62
C ALA A 118 12.00 0.93 -14.09
N LYS A 119 11.09 1.71 -14.66
CA LYS A 119 10.62 1.48 -16.03
C LYS A 119 11.79 1.38 -17.00
N GLY A 120 11.82 0.30 -17.77
CA GLY A 120 12.41 0.30 -19.11
C GLY A 120 13.71 -0.47 -19.25
N LYS A 121 13.60 -1.78 -19.46
CA LYS A 121 14.32 -2.45 -20.55
C LYS A 121 13.34 -3.39 -21.22
N THR A 122 12.81 -2.97 -22.35
CA THR A 122 12.14 -3.85 -23.30
C THR A 122 13.14 -4.95 -23.64
N THR A 123 13.00 -6.14 -23.05
CA THR A 123 13.71 -7.31 -23.56
C THR A 123 13.03 -7.67 -24.87
N ASP A 124 13.61 -7.15 -25.95
CA ASP A 124 13.39 -7.62 -27.30
C ASP A 124 13.71 -9.10 -27.35
N THR A 125 12.70 -9.95 -27.25
CA THR A 125 12.83 -11.37 -27.53
C THR A 125 12.80 -11.54 -29.04
N ARG A 126 13.95 -11.39 -29.69
CA ARG A 126 14.15 -11.83 -31.06
C ARG A 126 15.48 -12.54 -31.21
N CYS A 127 15.39 -13.87 -31.37
CA CYS A 127 16.14 -14.70 -32.32
C CYS A 127 15.37 -16.01 -32.50
#